data_AF-A0A0Q4Y377-F1
#
_entry.id   AF-A0A0Q4Y377-F1
#
_cell.length_a   1.000
_cell.length_b   1.000
_cell.length_c   1.000
_cell.angle_alpha   90.00
_cell.angle_beta   90.00
_cell.angle_gamma   90.00
#
_symmetry.space_group_name_H-M   'P 1'
#
loop_
_entity.id
_entity.type
_entity.pdbx_description
1 polymer ?
#
loop_
_entity_poly.entity_id
_entity_poly.type
_entity_poly.pdbx_seq_one_letter_code
_entity_poly.pdbx_strand_id
1 'polypeptide(L)'
;MDWGRDTGSVGAGTRSGLGVTTATATGGTTSVAVGNTAGNVVTNGAFEAANAYTHYNNNNIGRDSWTLRKTVIDASLTLTPAGGGGALPSFDTNYQISFVETPNTVAGCPTAATDAAVCSDIFVLSGLLGQSFLYEGYVYTFDFTASGFGTLLPAQCALAGVAAGCVGFTTPESQDYTTNFQFRLRATEVPEPASIALLGVGLLGLAGIRRRQQKNKA
;
A
#
# COMPACT_ATOMS: atom_id res chain seq x y z
N MET A 1 -12.02 -15.01 -21.19
CA MET A 1 -11.06 -15.85 -21.94
C MET A 1 -9.67 -15.47 -21.49
N ASP A 2 -8.75 -16.43 -21.37
CA ASP A 2 -7.34 -16.23 -20.96
C ASP A 2 -6.43 -16.20 -22.18
N TRP A 3 -5.34 -15.43 -22.11
CA TRP A 3 -4.26 -15.36 -23.10
C TRP A 3 -2.95 -14.86 -22.41
N GLY A 4 -1.73 -15.27 -22.84
CA GLY A 4 -0.40 -15.05 -22.17
C GLY A 4 0.40 -16.36 -21.89
N ARG A 5 1.63 -16.67 -22.33
CA ARG A 5 2.10 -18.11 -22.35
C ARG A 5 2.19 -18.84 -20.96
N ASP A 6 2.02 -20.18 -20.91
CA ASP A 6 2.13 -21.04 -19.69
C ASP A 6 3.57 -21.36 -19.25
N THR A 7 4.48 -21.35 -20.21
CA THR A 7 5.89 -21.74 -20.13
C THR A 7 6.78 -20.60 -20.64
N GLY A 8 8.02 -20.54 -20.14
CA GLY A 8 8.95 -19.42 -20.36
C GLY A 8 9.19 -18.57 -19.11
N SER A 9 10.12 -17.62 -19.20
CA SER A 9 10.50 -16.70 -18.12
C SER A 9 9.72 -15.38 -18.13
N VAL A 10 9.71 -14.71 -16.98
CA VAL A 10 9.22 -13.33 -16.77
C VAL A 10 10.44 -12.41 -16.69
N GLY A 11 10.38 -11.25 -17.32
CA GLY A 11 11.54 -10.34 -17.51
C GLY A 11 12.48 -10.83 -18.63
N ALA A 12 12.57 -10.07 -19.72
CA ALA A 12 13.27 -10.45 -20.97
C ALA A 12 12.87 -11.84 -21.56
N GLY A 13 11.76 -12.42 -21.11
CA GLY A 13 11.22 -13.72 -21.51
C GLY A 13 9.91 -13.61 -22.30
N THR A 14 9.31 -14.75 -22.65
CA THR A 14 8.18 -14.85 -23.58
C THR A 14 6.79 -14.77 -22.91
N ARG A 15 6.69 -14.13 -21.75
CA ARG A 15 5.48 -14.08 -20.92
C ARG A 15 5.33 -12.70 -20.27
N SER A 16 4.09 -12.21 -20.21
CA SER A 16 3.73 -11.13 -19.29
C SER A 16 3.70 -11.63 -17.84
N GLY A 17 3.92 -10.74 -16.87
CA GLY A 17 3.94 -11.11 -15.46
C GLY A 17 4.45 -10.03 -14.52
N LEU A 18 4.58 -10.39 -13.24
CA LEU A 18 4.98 -9.47 -12.18
C LEU A 18 6.42 -9.69 -11.72
N GLY A 19 7.25 -8.66 -11.80
CA GLY A 19 8.49 -8.55 -11.04
C GLY A 19 8.26 -7.79 -9.73
N VAL A 20 8.76 -8.34 -8.63
CA VAL A 20 9.00 -7.57 -7.39
C VAL A 20 10.50 -7.37 -7.26
N THR A 21 10.93 -6.12 -7.29
CA THR A 21 12.35 -5.74 -7.29
C THR A 21 12.65 -4.62 -6.30
N THR A 22 13.92 -4.29 -6.21
CA THR A 22 14.46 -3.19 -5.41
C THR A 22 13.92 -1.84 -5.90
N ALA A 23 13.25 -1.05 -5.05
CA ALA A 23 12.91 0.32 -5.43
C ALA A 23 14.16 1.20 -5.56
N THR A 24 14.17 2.08 -6.56
CA THR A 24 15.22 3.09 -6.72
C THR A 24 14.94 4.23 -5.73
N ALA A 25 15.66 4.24 -4.61
CA ALA A 25 15.36 5.12 -3.50
C ALA A 25 15.42 6.62 -3.87
N THR A 26 14.32 7.34 -3.64
CA THR A 26 14.24 8.80 -3.82
C THR A 26 14.51 9.50 -2.48
N GLY A 27 15.69 9.24 -1.92
CA GLY A 27 16.05 9.63 -0.55
C GLY A 27 15.57 8.61 0.48
N GLY A 28 16.40 8.39 1.50
CA GLY A 28 16.11 7.49 2.61
C GLY A 28 17.35 6.81 3.18
N THR A 29 17.28 6.36 4.44
CA THR A 29 18.35 5.59 5.10
C THR A 29 18.19 4.07 4.97
N THR A 30 17.18 3.63 4.22
CA THR A 30 16.87 2.21 4.02
C THR A 30 17.67 1.61 2.86
N SER A 31 18.27 0.44 3.07
CA SER A 31 18.71 -0.44 1.98
C SER A 31 17.54 -1.31 1.52
N VAL A 32 17.39 -1.44 0.21
CA VAL A 32 16.40 -2.34 -0.39
C VAL A 32 17.17 -3.48 -1.06
N ALA A 33 16.71 -4.71 -0.82
CA ALA A 33 17.09 -5.92 -1.54
C ALA A 33 15.82 -6.50 -2.19
N VAL A 34 15.96 -7.51 -3.06
CA VAL A 34 14.81 -8.09 -3.80
C VAL A 34 13.74 -8.58 -2.82
N GLY A 35 12.62 -7.86 -2.76
CA GLY A 35 11.47 -8.16 -1.89
C GLY A 35 11.61 -7.76 -0.42
N ASN A 36 12.68 -7.09 0.02
CA ASN A 36 12.89 -6.70 1.41
C ASN A 36 13.52 -5.31 1.53
N THR A 37 12.93 -4.44 2.35
CA THR A 37 13.49 -3.14 2.72
C THR A 37 13.86 -3.13 4.19
N ALA A 38 15.11 -2.76 4.51
CA ALA A 38 15.61 -2.68 5.88
C ALA A 38 16.34 -1.36 6.13
N GLY A 39 16.28 -0.85 7.37
CA GLY A 39 17.00 0.34 7.79
C GLY A 39 16.18 1.22 8.74
N ASN A 40 16.54 2.50 8.80
CA ASN A 40 15.93 3.45 9.71
C ASN A 40 14.83 4.25 9.00
N VAL A 41 13.73 4.51 9.71
CA VAL A 41 12.59 5.32 9.28
C VAL A 41 12.37 6.39 10.34
N VAL A 42 12.14 7.64 9.93
CA VAL A 42 11.86 8.74 10.86
C VAL A 42 10.35 8.91 11.02
N THR A 43 9.84 8.74 12.24
CA THR A 43 8.42 9.02 12.58
C THR A 43 8.06 10.47 12.25
N ASN A 44 6.93 10.67 11.57
CA ASN A 44 6.49 11.95 11.00
C ASN A 44 7.47 12.56 9.97
N GLY A 45 8.39 11.76 9.43
CA GLY A 45 9.36 12.15 8.42
C GLY A 45 8.83 12.10 6.98
N ALA A 46 9.78 12.02 6.04
CA ALA A 46 9.51 11.87 4.62
C ALA A 46 8.97 10.46 4.27
N PHE A 47 8.64 10.26 2.99
CA PHE A 47 8.43 8.92 2.46
C PHE A 47 9.78 8.24 2.23
N GLU A 48 9.91 7.02 2.74
CA GLU A 48 11.04 6.11 2.52
C GLU A 48 10.67 5.12 1.41
N ALA A 49 11.68 4.56 0.73
CA ALA A 49 11.47 3.59 -0.34
C ALA A 49 10.91 2.25 0.19
N ALA A 50 10.13 1.55 -0.62
CA ALA A 50 9.69 0.17 -0.36
C ALA A 50 10.19 -0.76 -1.50
N ASN A 51 9.31 -1.61 -2.04
CA ASN A 51 9.59 -2.42 -3.21
C ASN A 51 9.19 -1.69 -4.51
N ALA A 52 9.81 -2.03 -5.64
CA ALA A 52 9.31 -1.68 -6.97
C ALA A 52 8.57 -2.86 -7.59
N TYR A 53 7.41 -2.61 -8.18
CA TYR A 53 6.68 -3.60 -8.97
C TYR A 53 6.80 -3.28 -10.45
N THR A 54 7.24 -4.26 -11.22
CA THR A 54 7.32 -4.20 -12.67
C THR A 54 6.24 -5.09 -13.25
N HIS A 55 5.29 -4.51 -13.98
CA HIS A 55 4.50 -5.28 -14.93
C HIS A 55 5.33 -5.45 -16.19
N TYR A 56 5.74 -6.68 -16.46
CA TYR A 56 6.31 -7.07 -17.74
C TYR A 56 5.14 -7.38 -18.68
N ASN A 57 5.01 -6.66 -19.79
CA ASN A 57 4.02 -6.95 -20.84
C ASN A 57 4.78 -7.37 -22.11
N ASN A 58 4.40 -8.50 -22.70
CA ASN A 58 5.02 -9.02 -23.92
C ASN A 58 3.99 -9.30 -25.03
N ASN A 59 4.16 -8.62 -26.16
CA ASN A 59 3.29 -8.73 -27.34
C ASN A 59 3.22 -10.12 -28.02
N ASN A 60 4.18 -11.01 -27.79
CA ASN A 60 4.29 -12.30 -28.47
C ASN A 60 3.79 -13.42 -27.56
N ILE A 61 2.52 -13.37 -27.21
CA ILE A 61 1.82 -14.41 -26.46
C ILE A 61 0.82 -15.10 -27.38
N GLY A 62 1.20 -16.30 -27.83
CA GLY A 62 0.50 -17.05 -28.88
C GLY A 62 -0.90 -17.54 -28.48
N ARG A 63 -1.59 -18.24 -29.38
CA ARG A 63 -3.02 -18.57 -29.27
C ARG A 63 -3.46 -19.35 -28.02
N ASP A 64 -2.58 -20.11 -27.36
CA ASP A 64 -2.93 -21.03 -26.28
C ASP A 64 -2.11 -20.71 -25.03
N SER A 65 -2.68 -19.91 -24.13
CA SER A 65 -1.83 -19.10 -23.26
C SER A 65 -2.54 -18.67 -21.94
N TRP A 66 -1.95 -19.03 -20.77
CA TRP A 66 -2.29 -18.56 -19.42
C TRP A 66 -1.45 -17.35 -18.89
N THR A 67 -2.00 -16.12 -18.88
CA THR A 67 -1.42 -15.04 -18.05
C THR A 67 -1.74 -15.21 -16.58
N LEU A 68 -0.95 -14.54 -15.75
CA LEU A 68 -1.25 -14.31 -14.33
C LEU A 68 -2.47 -13.38 -14.20
N ARG A 69 -3.70 -13.90 -14.22
CA ARG A 69 -4.91 -13.06 -13.99
C ARG A 69 -4.89 -12.29 -12.67
N LYS A 70 -4.41 -12.94 -11.61
CA LYS A 70 -4.47 -12.45 -10.23
C LYS A 70 -3.29 -12.98 -9.44
N THR A 71 -2.78 -12.17 -8.53
CA THR A 71 -1.91 -12.63 -7.44
C THR A 71 -2.29 -11.92 -6.14
N VAL A 72 -1.93 -12.50 -5.02
CA VAL A 72 -1.88 -11.80 -3.73
C VAL A 72 -0.42 -11.47 -3.45
N ILE A 73 -0.16 -10.29 -2.89
CA ILE A 73 1.10 -9.97 -2.24
C ILE A 73 0.83 -9.90 -0.75
N ASP A 74 1.51 -10.76 0.00
CA ASP A 74 1.65 -10.66 1.44
C ASP A 74 2.80 -9.69 1.75
N ALA A 75 2.50 -8.66 2.53
CA ALA A 75 3.47 -7.66 2.94
C ALA A 75 3.53 -7.61 4.46
N SER A 76 4.76 -7.64 4.97
CA SER A 76 5.07 -7.61 6.40
C SER A 76 6.00 -6.44 6.69
N LEU A 77 5.70 -5.68 7.75
CA LEU A 77 6.58 -4.64 8.28
C LEU A 77 6.79 -4.88 9.79
N THR A 78 8.03 -5.18 10.16
CA THR A 78 8.47 -5.18 11.56
C THR A 78 9.21 -3.89 11.87
N LEU A 79 8.92 -3.27 13.02
CA LEU A 79 9.56 -2.04 13.48
C LEU A 79 10.19 -2.24 14.87
N THR A 80 11.34 -1.62 15.09
CA THR A 80 12.01 -1.57 16.40
C THR A 80 12.24 -0.11 16.79
N PRO A 81 11.87 0.33 18.01
CA PRO A 81 12.07 1.70 18.45
C PRO A 81 13.56 2.10 18.49
N ALA A 82 13.87 3.31 18.05
CA ALA A 82 15.20 3.89 18.17
C ALA A 82 15.55 4.12 19.66
N GLY A 83 16.77 3.76 20.07
CA GLY A 83 17.21 3.81 21.47
C GLY A 83 16.99 2.50 22.24
N GLY A 84 16.31 1.51 21.64
CA GLY A 84 16.07 0.20 22.24
C GLY A 84 14.63 0.03 22.75
N GLY A 85 14.22 -1.23 22.85
CA GLY A 85 12.86 -1.64 23.18
C GLY A 85 12.61 -3.06 22.67
N GLY A 86 11.44 -3.64 23.00
CA GLY A 86 10.97 -4.83 22.31
C GLY A 86 10.63 -4.51 20.85
N ALA A 87 10.70 -5.52 19.97
CA ALA A 87 10.14 -5.39 18.63
C ALA A 87 8.64 -5.06 18.74
N LEU A 88 8.17 -4.11 17.92
CA LEU A 88 6.75 -3.80 17.82
C LEU A 88 6.02 -4.96 17.13
N PRO A 89 4.69 -5.09 17.31
CA PRO A 89 3.90 -6.06 16.55
C PRO A 89 4.16 -5.94 15.05
N SER A 90 4.21 -7.07 14.34
CA SER A 90 4.31 -7.05 12.88
C SER A 90 3.05 -6.47 12.25
N PHE A 91 3.21 -5.65 11.21
CA PHE A 91 2.12 -5.21 10.36
C PHE A 91 2.07 -6.09 9.13
N ASP A 92 1.21 -7.09 9.19
CA ASP A 92 0.98 -8.02 8.10
C ASP A 92 -0.31 -7.61 7.36
N THR A 93 -0.20 -7.35 6.05
CA THR A 93 -1.33 -7.01 5.19
C THR A 93 -1.25 -7.79 3.88
N ASN A 94 -2.40 -8.10 3.30
CA ASN A 94 -2.49 -8.63 1.95
C ASN A 94 -3.13 -7.60 1.03
N TYR A 95 -2.59 -7.47 -0.18
CA TYR A 95 -3.25 -6.78 -1.28
C TYR A 95 -3.26 -7.67 -2.51
N GLN A 96 -4.43 -7.74 -3.14
CA GLN A 96 -4.63 -8.47 -4.37
C GLN A 96 -4.27 -7.57 -5.54
N ILE A 97 -3.49 -8.10 -6.47
CA ILE A 97 -3.32 -7.53 -7.80
C ILE A 97 -4.19 -8.35 -8.76
N SER A 98 -4.92 -7.65 -9.63
CA SER A 98 -5.63 -8.23 -10.76
C SER A 98 -5.04 -7.65 -12.04
N PHE A 99 -4.62 -8.53 -12.93
CA PHE A 99 -4.15 -8.19 -14.26
C PHE A 99 -5.28 -8.44 -15.25
N VAL A 100 -5.46 -7.51 -16.18
CA VAL A 100 -6.26 -7.73 -17.38
C VAL A 100 -5.36 -7.56 -18.57
N GLU A 101 -4.98 -8.70 -19.12
CA GLU A 101 -4.46 -8.80 -20.47
C GLU A 101 -5.61 -8.43 -21.44
N THR A 102 -5.47 -7.32 -22.18
CA THR A 102 -6.40 -6.70 -23.13
C THR A 102 -6.07 -6.98 -24.61
N PRO A 103 -7.06 -7.18 -25.52
CA PRO A 103 -6.76 -7.60 -26.90
C PRO A 103 -5.78 -6.70 -27.66
N ASN A 104 -4.76 -7.31 -28.28
CA ASN A 104 -3.71 -6.66 -29.07
C ASN A 104 -4.18 -6.10 -30.43
N THR A 105 -5.35 -5.47 -30.46
CA THR A 105 -6.00 -4.90 -31.65
C THR A 105 -6.74 -3.61 -31.32
N VAL A 106 -6.64 -2.60 -32.20
CA VAL A 106 -7.41 -1.34 -32.11
C VAL A 106 -8.92 -1.60 -32.04
N ALA A 107 -9.40 -2.59 -32.80
CA ALA A 107 -10.81 -2.91 -32.93
C ALA A 107 -11.36 -3.53 -31.63
N GLY A 108 -12.41 -2.92 -31.07
CA GLY A 108 -13.04 -3.38 -29.83
C GLY A 108 -12.27 -3.02 -28.55
N CYS A 109 -11.22 -2.20 -28.65
CA CYS A 109 -10.39 -1.84 -27.51
C CYS A 109 -11.12 -0.91 -26.51
N PRO A 110 -11.40 -1.33 -25.26
CA PRO A 110 -12.20 -0.53 -24.31
C PRO A 110 -11.47 0.71 -23.76
N THR A 111 -10.17 0.81 -24.03
CA THR A 111 -9.27 1.90 -23.61
C THR A 111 -8.73 2.73 -24.79
N ALA A 112 -9.23 2.50 -26.02
CA ALA A 112 -8.77 3.17 -27.24
C ALA A 112 -8.80 4.71 -27.21
N ALA A 113 -9.58 5.32 -26.30
CA ALA A 113 -9.62 6.77 -26.12
C ALA A 113 -8.39 7.35 -25.41
N THR A 114 -7.58 6.50 -24.75
CA THR A 114 -6.37 6.89 -24.01
C THR A 114 -5.10 6.17 -24.46
N ASP A 115 -5.22 5.08 -25.22
CA ASP A 115 -4.08 4.31 -25.72
C ASP A 115 -3.64 4.72 -27.13
N ALA A 116 -2.35 4.52 -27.45
CA ALA A 116 -1.73 5.08 -28.64
C ALA A 116 -2.06 4.37 -29.97
N ALA A 117 -2.61 3.15 -29.93
CA ALA A 117 -3.26 2.45 -31.06
C ALA A 117 -3.86 1.11 -30.61
N VAL A 118 -3.07 0.32 -29.88
CA VAL A 118 -3.43 -1.00 -29.34
C VAL A 118 -3.80 -0.83 -27.87
N CYS A 119 -4.64 -1.70 -27.31
CA CYS A 119 -4.95 -1.63 -25.89
C CYS A 119 -3.69 -1.75 -25.04
N SER A 120 -3.62 -0.97 -23.97
CA SER A 120 -2.69 -1.22 -22.86
C SER A 120 -3.32 -2.17 -21.87
N ASP A 121 -2.54 -3.14 -21.40
CA ASP A 121 -2.94 -4.04 -20.32
C ASP A 121 -3.14 -3.29 -19.01
N ILE A 122 -4.00 -3.85 -18.15
CA ILE A 122 -4.49 -3.16 -16.96
C ILE A 122 -3.97 -3.87 -15.71
N PHE A 123 -3.30 -3.11 -14.85
CA PHE A 123 -2.89 -3.55 -13.52
C PHE A 123 -3.79 -2.88 -12.48
N VAL A 124 -4.53 -3.65 -11.69
CA VAL A 124 -5.39 -3.13 -10.61
C VAL A 124 -4.94 -3.68 -9.26
N LEU A 125 -4.71 -2.80 -8.29
CA LEU A 125 -4.48 -3.20 -6.90
C LEU A 125 -5.77 -3.02 -6.08
N SER A 126 -6.01 -3.95 -5.16
CA SER A 126 -7.15 -3.93 -4.25
C SER A 126 -6.75 -4.47 -2.86
N GLY A 127 -7.01 -3.69 -1.82
CA GLY A 127 -6.63 -3.98 -0.44
C GLY A 127 -6.49 -2.69 0.39
N LEU A 128 -6.25 -2.82 1.69
CA LEU A 128 -5.93 -1.66 2.54
C LEU A 128 -4.43 -1.37 2.50
N LEU A 129 -4.07 -0.24 1.88
CA LEU A 129 -2.71 0.29 1.82
C LEU A 129 -2.31 1.10 3.06
N GLY A 130 -3.06 1.01 4.16
CA GLY A 130 -2.75 1.69 5.40
C GLY A 130 -3.29 0.91 6.59
N GLN A 131 -2.49 0.87 7.65
CA GLN A 131 -2.81 0.21 8.92
C GLN A 131 -2.33 1.12 10.06
N SER A 132 -2.92 0.97 11.25
CA SER A 132 -2.51 1.75 12.41
C SER A 132 -2.45 0.91 13.69
N PHE A 133 -1.62 1.35 14.63
CA PHE A 133 -1.38 0.65 15.89
C PHE A 133 -1.14 1.64 17.04
N LEU A 134 -1.34 1.16 18.27
CA LEU A 134 -1.07 1.93 19.48
C LEU A 134 0.29 1.56 20.06
N TYR A 135 1.10 2.56 20.39
CA TYR A 135 2.35 2.39 21.12
C TYR A 135 2.66 3.64 21.96
N GLU A 136 3.00 3.46 23.24
CA GLU A 136 3.38 4.52 24.20
C GLU A 136 2.47 5.77 24.19
N GLY A 137 1.15 5.57 24.05
CA GLY A 137 0.18 6.67 24.03
C GLY A 137 0.01 7.38 22.69
N TYR A 138 0.61 6.86 21.60
CA TYR A 138 0.43 7.38 20.24
C TYR A 138 -0.28 6.35 19.35
N VAL A 139 -1.16 6.81 18.47
CA VAL A 139 -1.56 6.07 17.27
C VAL A 139 -0.51 6.31 16.21
N TYR A 140 0.18 5.24 15.84
CA TYR A 140 1.06 5.20 14.69
C TYR A 140 0.26 4.74 13.47
N THR A 141 0.37 5.45 12.35
CA THR A 141 -0.32 5.14 11.08
C THR A 141 0.70 4.98 9.97
N PHE A 142 0.60 3.86 9.25
CA PHE A 142 1.37 3.58 8.05
C PHE A 142 0.64 4.16 6.83
N ASP A 143 1.27 5.12 6.15
CA ASP A 143 0.83 5.57 4.82
C ASP A 143 1.69 4.87 3.76
N PHE A 144 1.05 4.21 2.79
CA PHE A 144 1.72 3.60 1.62
C PHE A 144 1.24 4.27 0.33
N THR A 145 2.14 4.47 -0.62
CA THR A 145 1.86 5.13 -1.91
C THR A 145 2.82 4.65 -2.99
N ALA A 146 2.57 4.99 -4.25
CA ALA A 146 3.48 4.75 -5.35
C ALA A 146 3.39 5.81 -6.45
N SER A 147 4.51 6.06 -7.14
CA SER A 147 4.55 6.98 -8.28
C SER A 147 3.96 6.34 -9.54
N GLY A 148 3.11 7.06 -10.26
CA GLY A 148 2.44 6.55 -11.47
C GLY A 148 1.23 5.64 -11.18
N PHE A 149 0.92 5.41 -9.91
CA PHE A 149 -0.24 4.65 -9.45
C PHE A 149 -1.42 5.61 -9.24
N GLY A 150 -2.56 5.37 -9.89
CA GLY A 150 -3.66 6.33 -9.92
C GLY A 150 -5.03 5.71 -10.17
N THR A 151 -6.07 6.54 -10.10
CA THR A 151 -7.45 6.11 -10.39
C THR A 151 -7.60 5.80 -11.88
N LEU A 152 -8.01 4.57 -12.19
CA LEU A 152 -8.25 4.12 -13.55
C LEU A 152 -9.63 4.55 -14.06
N LEU A 153 -9.79 4.51 -15.38
CA LEU A 153 -11.07 4.77 -16.04
C LEU A 153 -12.13 3.72 -15.63
N PRO A 154 -13.42 4.08 -15.55
CA PRO A 154 -14.49 3.13 -15.22
C PRO A 154 -14.51 1.87 -16.10
N ALA A 155 -14.17 2.00 -17.38
CA ALA A 155 -14.07 0.86 -18.31
C ALA A 155 -12.91 -0.10 -17.95
N GLN A 156 -11.77 0.43 -17.50
CA GLN A 156 -10.62 -0.38 -17.06
C GLN A 156 -10.95 -1.14 -15.78
N CYS A 157 -11.61 -0.48 -14.81
CA CYS A 157 -12.11 -1.12 -13.60
C CYS A 157 -13.13 -2.24 -13.90
N ALA A 158 -14.06 -1.99 -14.82
CA ALA A 158 -15.07 -2.97 -15.23
C ALA A 158 -14.43 -4.23 -15.86
N LEU A 159 -13.39 -4.06 -16.69
CA LEU A 159 -12.63 -5.18 -17.27
C LEU A 159 -11.93 -6.02 -16.20
N ALA A 160 -11.40 -5.38 -15.15
CA ALA A 160 -10.80 -6.08 -14.00
C ALA A 160 -11.84 -6.70 -13.04
N GLY A 161 -13.13 -6.52 -13.30
CA GLY A 161 -14.21 -7.03 -12.47
C GLY A 161 -14.37 -6.30 -11.13
N VAL A 162 -13.95 -5.03 -11.05
CA VAL A 162 -14.02 -4.19 -9.85
C VAL A 162 -14.85 -2.92 -10.08
N ALA A 163 -15.28 -2.28 -9.00
CA ALA A 163 -16.04 -1.04 -9.07
C ALA A 163 -15.22 0.12 -9.67
N ALA A 164 -15.91 1.08 -10.28
CA ALA A 164 -15.30 2.32 -10.77
C ALA A 164 -14.63 3.09 -9.62
N GLY A 165 -13.51 3.76 -9.92
CA GLY A 165 -12.63 4.35 -8.89
C GLY A 165 -11.52 3.42 -8.39
N CYS A 166 -11.34 2.25 -9.02
CA CYS A 166 -10.22 1.36 -8.76
C CYS A 166 -8.87 2.03 -9.04
N VAL A 167 -7.82 1.58 -8.35
CA VAL A 167 -6.49 2.17 -8.39
C VAL A 167 -5.50 1.21 -9.06
N GLY A 168 -4.65 1.74 -9.92
CA GLY A 168 -3.79 0.93 -10.77
C GLY A 168 -2.94 1.75 -11.74
N PHE A 169 -2.48 1.08 -12.79
CA PHE A 169 -1.86 1.69 -13.97
C PHE A 169 -2.20 0.86 -15.21
N THR A 170 -1.89 1.40 -16.39
CA THR A 170 -1.89 0.63 -17.64
C THR A 170 -0.50 0.50 -18.23
N THR A 171 -0.27 -0.57 -18.97
CA THR A 171 1.02 -0.93 -19.57
C THR A 171 0.85 -1.11 -21.08
N PRO A 172 1.44 -0.22 -21.91
CA PRO A 172 1.35 -0.37 -23.37
C PRO A 172 2.00 -1.66 -23.86
N GLU A 173 1.46 -2.21 -24.94
CA GLU A 173 1.95 -3.46 -25.54
C GLU A 173 3.46 -3.47 -25.80
N SER A 174 4.11 -4.56 -25.40
CA SER A 174 5.58 -4.76 -25.49
C SER A 174 6.43 -3.73 -24.72
N GLN A 175 5.87 -3.08 -23.70
CA GLN A 175 6.61 -2.21 -22.79
C GLN A 175 6.52 -2.71 -21.35
N ASP A 176 7.61 -2.65 -20.61
CA ASP A 176 7.59 -2.91 -19.17
C ASP A 176 7.20 -1.62 -18.42
N TYR A 177 6.32 -1.71 -17.43
CA TYR A 177 5.97 -0.59 -16.56
C TYR A 177 6.39 -0.85 -15.12
N THR A 178 7.28 -0.01 -14.59
CA THR A 178 7.75 -0.11 -13.20
C THR A 178 7.21 1.03 -12.34
N THR A 179 6.54 0.70 -11.24
CA THR A 179 6.11 1.64 -10.22
C THR A 179 6.92 1.43 -8.94
N ASN A 180 7.40 2.51 -8.32
CA ASN A 180 8.15 2.46 -7.07
C ASN A 180 7.20 2.76 -5.91
N PHE A 181 7.00 1.78 -5.02
CA PHE A 181 6.25 2.00 -3.79
C PHE A 181 7.14 2.69 -2.74
N GLN A 182 6.48 3.47 -1.89
CA GLN A 182 7.06 4.25 -0.82
C GLN A 182 6.13 4.23 0.37
N PHE A 183 6.68 4.39 1.58
CA PHE A 183 5.89 4.43 2.81
C PHE A 183 6.38 5.50 3.77
N ARG A 184 5.53 5.91 4.70
CA ARG A 184 5.97 6.65 5.89
C ARG A 184 5.18 6.23 7.12
N LEU A 185 5.78 6.48 8.27
CA LEU A 185 5.15 6.31 9.57
C LEU A 185 4.75 7.67 10.13
N ARG A 186 3.46 7.86 10.41
CA ARG A 186 2.94 9.02 11.14
C ARG A 186 2.64 8.64 12.59
N ALA A 187 2.78 9.57 13.52
CA ALA A 187 2.34 9.38 14.91
C ALA A 187 1.49 10.56 15.36
N THR A 188 0.31 10.25 15.91
CA THR A 188 -0.61 11.19 16.55
C THR A 188 -0.81 10.78 18.00
N GLU A 189 -0.57 11.70 18.93
CA GLU A 189 -0.80 11.50 20.36
C GLU A 189 -2.27 11.16 20.62
N VAL A 190 -2.52 10.16 21.46
CA VAL A 190 -3.86 9.83 21.97
C VAL A 190 -4.12 10.74 23.16
N PRO A 191 -5.11 11.66 23.09
CA PRO A 191 -5.42 12.49 24.22
C PRO A 191 -5.85 11.62 25.41
N GLU A 192 -5.18 11.76 26.56
CA GLU A 192 -5.63 11.09 27.78
C GLU A 192 -7.10 11.47 28.04
N PRO A 193 -7.96 10.49 28.39
CA PRO A 193 -9.36 10.77 28.55
C PRO A 193 -9.57 11.75 29.71
N ALA A 194 -10.29 12.84 29.43
CA ALA A 194 -10.59 13.92 30.39
C ALA A 194 -11.30 13.45 31.66
N SER A 195 -11.73 12.17 31.72
CA SER A 195 -12.17 11.50 32.94
C SER A 195 -11.12 11.51 34.07
N ILE A 196 -9.81 11.48 33.79
CA ILE A 196 -8.78 11.59 34.84
C ILE A 196 -8.80 12.99 35.45
N ALA A 197 -8.84 14.03 34.62
CA ALA A 197 -8.98 15.41 35.08
C ALA A 197 -10.29 15.64 35.86
N LEU A 198 -11.41 15.12 35.36
CA LEU A 198 -12.72 15.18 36.04
C LEU A 198 -12.74 14.40 37.36
N LEU A 199 -12.07 13.25 37.44
CA LEU A 199 -11.92 12.49 38.68
C LEU A 199 -11.08 13.27 39.70
N GLY A 200 -9.97 13.87 39.27
CA GLY A 200 -9.14 14.75 40.11
C GLY A 200 -9.92 15.96 40.64
N VAL A 201 -10.64 16.67 39.76
CA VAL A 201 -11.51 17.80 40.15
C VAL A 201 -12.64 17.36 41.07
N GLY A 202 -13.26 16.20 40.82
CA GLY A 202 -14.30 15.62 41.67
C GLY A 202 -13.80 15.31 43.08
N LEU A 203 -12.63 14.66 43.20
CA LEU A 203 -11.98 14.36 44.48
C LEU A 203 -11.58 15.64 45.25
N LEU A 204 -11.06 16.66 44.55
CA LEU A 204 -10.74 17.96 45.14
C LEU A 204 -12.02 18.69 45.62
N GLY A 205 -13.11 18.60 44.86
CA GLY A 205 -14.43 19.12 45.25
C GLY A 205 -14.97 18.46 46.52
N LEU A 206 -14.92 17.12 46.58
CA LEU A 206 -15.28 16.32 47.76
C LEU A 206 -14.44 16.70 49.00
N ALA A 207 -13.12 16.86 48.83
CA ALA A 207 -12.24 17.31 49.91
C ALA A 207 -12.56 18.74 50.40
N GLY A 208 -12.90 19.65 49.47
CA GLY A 208 -13.32 21.01 49.78
C GLY A 208 -14.63 21.07 50.57
N ILE A 209 -15.63 20.26 50.17
CA ILE A 209 -16.92 20.13 50.89
C ILE A 209 -16.69 19.57 52.30
N ARG A 210 -15.87 18.51 52.44
CA ARG A 210 -15.56 17.90 53.75
C ARG A 210 -14.88 18.88 54.71
N ARG A 211 -13.95 19.71 54.22
CA ARG A 211 -13.31 20.78 55.02
C ARG A 211 -14.30 21.85 55.48
N ARG A 212 -15.26 22.25 54.63
CA ARG A 212 -16.32 23.20 55.01
C ARG A 212 -17.25 22.63 56.10
N GLN A 213 -17.66 21.36 55.96
CA GLN A 213 -18.50 20.70 56.97
C GLN A 213 -17.81 20.55 58.33
N GLN A 214 -16.48 20.34 58.36
CA GLN A 214 -15.71 20.31 59.61
C GLN A 214 -15.60 21.68 60.27
N LYS A 215 -15.41 22.77 59.51
CA LYS A 215 -15.39 24.14 60.06
C LYS A 215 -16.73 24.59 60.64
N ASN A 216 -17.86 24.10 60.15
CA ASN A 216 -19.19 24.44 60.67
C ASN A 216 -19.63 23.57 61.87
N LYS A 217 -18.74 22.72 62.42
CA LYS A 217 -18.97 21.86 63.59
C LYS A 217 -18.05 22.17 64.78
N ALA A 218 -17.24 23.21 64.67
CA ALA A 218 -16.37 23.75 65.72
C ALA A 218 -16.78 25.20 66.00
#